data_AF-A0A9D1LHE9-F1
#
_entry.id   AF-A0A9D1LHE9-F1
#
_cell.length_a   1.000
_cell.length_b   1.000
_cell.length_c   1.000
_cell.angle_alpha   90.00
_cell.angle_beta   90.00
_cell.angle_gamma   90.00
#
_symmetry.space_group_name_H-M   'P 1'
#
loop_
_entity.id
_entity.type
_entity.pdbx_description
1 polymer ?
#
loop_
_entity_poly.entity_id
_entity_poly.type
_entity_poly.pdbx_seq_one_letter_code
_entity_poly.pdbx_strand_id
1 'polypeptide(L)'
;MKKNNKGFTLIELLAVIVVLAIIMVIATTQINRTIRKSRANSFYDSVQMIERNAEMLCAQDNEITESELAELSDIEHDGNDITDEDYGISISGSSVTVTAKGQFANVALTDYYHTGDSGKGDKVKNSITSVAEHSMTFTADCSKTTSAAQ
;
A
#
# COMPACT_ATOMS: atom_id res chain seq x y z
N MET A 1 10.14 55.24 -34.65
CA MET A 1 10.43 53.86 -34.20
C MET A 1 9.32 52.94 -34.69
N LYS A 2 9.59 52.03 -35.64
CA LYS A 2 8.59 51.10 -36.20
C LYS A 2 8.52 49.86 -35.30
N LYS A 3 7.41 49.69 -34.57
CA LYS A 3 7.20 48.54 -33.67
C LYS A 3 6.78 47.33 -34.52
N ASN A 4 7.70 46.40 -34.73
CA ASN A 4 7.46 45.18 -35.52
C ASN A 4 6.75 44.13 -34.65
N ASN A 5 5.45 44.29 -34.45
CA ASN A 5 4.63 43.33 -33.71
C ASN A 5 4.27 42.16 -34.63
N LYS A 6 5.19 41.21 -34.83
CA LYS A 6 4.83 39.92 -35.42
C LYS A 6 4.01 39.15 -34.38
N GLY A 7 2.70 39.05 -34.61
CA GLY A 7 1.82 38.20 -33.80
C GLY A 7 2.11 36.72 -34.05
N PHE A 8 1.88 35.90 -33.03
CA PHE A 8 1.93 34.43 -33.17
C PHE A 8 0.99 33.98 -34.30
N THR A 9 1.50 33.11 -35.16
CA THR A 9 0.70 32.50 -36.21
C THR A 9 -0.06 31.28 -35.69
N LEU A 10 -1.24 31.00 -36.26
CA LEU A 10 -2.03 29.83 -35.84
C LEU A 10 -1.28 28.51 -36.00
N ILE A 11 -0.40 28.41 -37.00
CA ILE A 11 0.42 27.21 -37.25
C ILE A 11 1.43 26.96 -36.10
N GLU A 12 2.01 28.03 -35.55
CA GLU A 12 2.93 27.92 -34.41
C GLU A 12 2.20 27.45 -33.16
N LEU A 13 1.00 27.97 -32.92
CA LEU A 13 0.18 27.56 -31.78
C LEU A 13 -0.32 26.11 -31.96
N LEU A 14 -0.69 25.73 -33.18
CA LEU A 14 -1.11 24.38 -33.53
C LEU A 14 0.00 23.35 -33.28
N ALA A 15 1.23 23.64 -33.68
CA ALA A 15 2.35 22.73 -33.49
C ALA A 15 2.59 22.43 -32.00
N VAL A 16 2.48 23.44 -31.14
CA VAL A 16 2.68 23.29 -29.69
C VAL A 16 1.62 22.39 -29.06
N ILE A 17 0.35 22.58 -29.39
CA ILE A 17 -0.73 21.77 -28.79
C ILE A 17 -0.66 20.31 -29.23
N VAL A 18 -0.21 20.03 -30.46
CA VAL A 18 -0.02 18.65 -30.95
C VAL A 18 1.08 17.95 -30.15
N VAL A 19 2.21 18.62 -29.92
CA VAL A 19 3.31 18.05 -29.11
C VAL A 19 2.89 17.84 -27.66
N LEU A 20 2.17 18.80 -27.05
CA LEU A 20 1.67 18.67 -25.68
C LEU A 20 0.69 17.51 -25.54
N ALA A 21 -0.22 17.31 -26.50
CA ALA A 21 -1.16 16.20 -26.48
C ALA A 21 -0.46 14.84 -26.49
N ILE A 22 0.58 14.68 -27.31
CA ILE A 22 1.37 13.44 -27.38
C ILE A 22 2.05 13.14 -26.03
N ILE A 23 2.67 14.16 -25.41
CA ILE A 23 3.34 14.02 -24.10
C ILE A 23 2.33 13.67 -23.01
N MET A 24 1.14 14.30 -23.00
CA MET A 24 0.09 14.03 -22.00
C MET A 24 -0.40 12.59 -22.03
N VAL A 25 -0.57 11.98 -23.21
CA VAL A 25 -1.03 10.58 -23.33
C VAL A 25 -0.03 9.62 -22.69
N ILE A 26 1.27 9.77 -23.00
CA ILE A 26 2.32 8.93 -22.42
C ILE A 26 2.39 9.17 -20.90
N ALA A 27 2.38 10.44 -20.47
CA ALA A 27 2.44 10.81 -19.06
C ALA A 27 1.29 10.18 -18.25
N THR A 28 0.06 10.19 -18.75
CA THR A 28 -1.11 9.63 -18.06
C THR A 28 -0.92 8.14 -17.73
N THR A 29 -0.40 7.34 -18.66
CA THR A 29 -0.16 5.91 -18.42
C THR A 29 0.95 5.66 -17.40
N GLN A 30 2.01 6.48 -17.41
CA GLN A 30 3.10 6.37 -16.44
C GLN A 30 2.65 6.79 -15.04
N ILE A 31 1.90 7.88 -14.93
CA ILE A 31 1.35 8.37 -13.66
C ILE A 31 0.48 7.29 -13.01
N ASN A 32 -0.39 6.61 -13.78
CA ASN A 32 -1.21 5.52 -13.24
C ASN A 32 -0.38 4.36 -12.68
N ARG A 33 0.76 4.01 -13.30
CA ARG A 33 1.68 2.99 -12.78
C ARG A 33 2.35 3.44 -11.48
N THR A 34 2.80 4.70 -11.44
CA THR A 34 3.40 5.29 -10.23
C THR A 34 2.40 5.37 -9.09
N ILE A 35 1.14 5.74 -9.34
CA ILE A 35 0.08 5.77 -8.33
C ILE A 35 -0.17 4.37 -7.78
N ARG A 36 -0.30 3.35 -8.64
CA ARG A 36 -0.51 1.96 -8.18
C ARG A 36 0.67 1.45 -7.33
N LYS A 37 1.91 1.74 -7.75
CA LYS A 37 3.09 1.42 -6.94
C LYS A 37 3.08 2.16 -5.60
N SER A 38 2.76 3.46 -5.61
CA SER A 38 2.67 4.26 -4.38
C SER A 38 1.61 3.69 -3.43
N ARG A 39 0.45 3.29 -3.94
CA ARG A 39 -0.61 2.66 -3.13
C ARG A 39 -0.19 1.30 -2.60
N ALA A 40 0.47 0.47 -3.41
CA ALA A 40 1.02 -0.80 -2.94
C ALA A 40 2.02 -0.59 -1.79
N ASN A 41 2.90 0.41 -1.92
CA ASN A 41 3.86 0.76 -0.89
C ASN A 41 3.18 1.28 0.38
N SER A 42 2.20 2.18 0.26
CA SER A 42 1.45 2.67 1.42
C SER A 42 0.70 1.54 2.13
N PHE A 43 0.10 0.60 1.39
CA PHE A 43 -0.53 -0.57 1.98
C PHE A 43 0.49 -1.44 2.71
N TYR A 44 1.65 -1.69 2.10
CA TYR A 44 2.74 -2.44 2.73
C TYR A 44 3.22 -1.78 4.04
N ASP A 45 3.38 -0.46 4.06
CA ASP A 45 3.76 0.29 5.26
C ASP A 45 2.70 0.13 6.38
N SER A 46 1.41 0.18 6.03
CA SER A 46 0.32 -0.09 6.98
C SER A 46 0.37 -1.51 7.52
N VAL A 47 0.63 -2.51 6.68
CA VAL A 47 0.80 -3.91 7.12
C VAL A 47 1.96 -4.04 8.09
N GLN A 48 3.09 -3.35 7.84
CA GLN A 48 4.23 -3.36 8.76
C GLN A 48 3.93 -2.68 10.10
N MET A 49 3.05 -1.68 10.11
CA MET A 49 2.58 -1.06 11.36
C MET A 49 1.70 -2.03 12.15
N ILE A 50 0.73 -2.66 11.49
CA ILE A 50 -0.16 -3.66 12.10
C ILE A 50 0.65 -4.86 12.62
N GLU A 51 1.68 -5.30 11.89
CA GLU A 51 2.60 -6.35 12.33
C GLU A 51 3.28 -5.99 13.67
N ARG A 52 3.81 -4.78 13.79
CA ARG A 52 4.46 -4.31 15.04
C ARG A 52 3.47 -4.21 16.20
N ASN A 53 2.25 -3.76 15.94
CA ASN A 53 1.20 -3.69 16.94
C ASN A 53 0.79 -5.08 17.41
N ALA A 54 0.67 -6.05 16.50
CA ALA A 54 0.39 -7.44 16.83
C ALA A 54 1.53 -8.09 17.63
N GLU A 55 2.79 -7.82 17.27
CA GLU A 55 3.96 -8.27 18.04
C GLU A 55 3.97 -7.65 19.45
N MET A 56 3.63 -6.37 19.60
CA MET A 56 3.55 -5.69 20.90
C MET A 56 2.44 -6.28 21.80
N LEU A 57 1.27 -6.57 21.25
CA LEU A 57 0.19 -7.22 21.99
C LEU A 57 0.59 -8.62 22.40
N CYS A 58 1.13 -9.41 21.46
CA CYS A 58 1.51 -10.77 21.78
C CYS A 58 2.68 -10.86 22.77
N ALA A 59 3.56 -9.85 22.83
CA ALA A 59 4.60 -9.78 23.84
C ALA A 59 4.07 -9.48 25.26
N GLN A 60 2.88 -8.85 25.38
CA GLN A 60 2.26 -8.53 26.67
C GLN A 60 1.45 -9.71 27.21
N ASP A 61 0.52 -10.23 26.41
CA ASP A 61 -0.49 -11.19 26.87
C ASP A 61 -0.33 -12.60 26.25
N ASN A 62 0.68 -12.80 25.41
CA ASN A 62 0.94 -14.06 24.68
C ASN A 62 -0.24 -14.54 23.81
N GLU A 63 -1.14 -13.60 23.49
CA GLU A 63 -2.30 -13.76 22.64
C GLU A 63 -2.48 -12.49 21.79
N ILE A 64 -3.10 -12.64 20.63
CA ILE A 64 -3.45 -11.52 19.76
C ILE A 64 -4.96 -11.42 19.77
N THR A 65 -5.49 -10.46 20.52
CA THR A 65 -6.93 -10.20 20.52
C THR A 65 -7.29 -9.31 19.34
N GLU A 66 -8.36 -9.68 18.63
CA GLU A 66 -8.89 -8.93 17.49
C GLU A 66 -9.22 -7.47 17.85
N SER A 67 -9.89 -7.25 18.99
CA SER A 67 -10.29 -5.92 19.48
C SER A 67 -9.10 -5.02 19.80
N GLU A 68 -8.08 -5.54 20.48
CA GLU A 68 -6.92 -4.75 20.90
C GLU A 68 -6.04 -4.38 19.71
N LEU A 69 -5.93 -5.28 18.72
CA LEU A 69 -5.12 -5.02 17.53
C LEU A 69 -5.71 -3.90 16.68
N ALA A 70 -7.03 -3.84 16.55
CA ALA A 70 -7.62 -2.77 15.75
C ALA A 70 -7.77 -1.45 16.49
N GLU A 71 -7.92 -1.45 17.82
CA GLU A 71 -7.74 -0.23 18.62
C GLU A 71 -6.34 0.38 18.43
N LEU A 72 -5.28 -0.44 18.49
CA LEU A 72 -3.91 0.03 18.29
C LEU A 72 -3.60 0.40 16.83
N SER A 73 -4.31 -0.19 15.89
CA SER A 73 -4.12 0.06 14.46
C SER A 73 -5.06 1.12 13.90
N ASP A 74 -5.90 1.72 14.74
CA ASP A 74 -6.91 2.73 14.40
C ASP A 74 -7.86 2.26 13.28
N ILE A 75 -8.26 0.98 13.34
CA ILE A 75 -9.19 0.37 12.38
C ILE A 75 -10.52 0.17 13.07
N GLU A 76 -11.59 0.63 12.43
CA GLU A 76 -12.94 0.49 12.95
C GLU A 76 -13.34 -1.00 13.05
N HIS A 77 -14.23 -1.29 14.01
CA HIS A 77 -14.84 -2.59 14.20
C HIS A 77 -16.33 -2.51 13.89
N ASP A 78 -16.83 -3.40 13.03
CA ASP A 78 -18.26 -3.64 12.88
C ASP A 78 -18.60 -5.03 13.43
N GLY A 79 -18.97 -5.08 14.71
CA GLY A 79 -19.23 -6.34 15.41
C GLY A 79 -17.97 -7.17 15.59
N ASN A 80 -17.90 -8.33 14.91
CA ASN A 80 -16.74 -9.24 14.95
C ASN A 80 -15.76 -8.99 13.80
N ASP A 81 -16.12 -8.17 12.81
CA ASP A 81 -15.25 -7.89 11.67
C ASP A 81 -14.37 -6.69 11.99
N ILE A 82 -13.06 -6.89 11.92
CA ILE A 82 -12.09 -5.79 11.97
C ILE A 82 -11.95 -5.24 10.56
N THR A 83 -12.67 -4.17 10.23
CA THR A 83 -12.62 -3.62 8.88
C THR A 83 -13.04 -2.18 8.85
N ASP A 84 -12.32 -1.40 8.06
CA ASP A 84 -12.71 -0.03 7.71
C ASP A 84 -12.92 0.08 6.19
N GLU A 85 -12.93 1.32 5.68
CA GLU A 85 -13.09 1.62 4.26
C GLU A 85 -11.94 1.06 3.40
N ASP A 86 -10.73 0.99 3.94
CA ASP A 86 -9.47 0.74 3.23
C ASP A 86 -8.80 -0.60 3.57
N TYR A 87 -9.15 -1.22 4.70
CA TYR A 87 -8.53 -2.41 5.25
C TYR A 87 -9.58 -3.39 5.82
N GLY A 88 -9.24 -4.67 5.79
CA GLY A 88 -9.90 -5.71 6.59
C GLY A 88 -8.86 -6.59 7.25
N ILE A 89 -9.03 -6.93 8.52
CA ILE A 89 -8.12 -7.81 9.27
C ILE A 89 -8.88 -9.09 9.64
N SER A 90 -8.22 -10.22 9.46
CA SER A 90 -8.69 -11.52 9.96
C SER A 90 -7.56 -12.24 10.68
N ILE A 91 -7.84 -12.76 11.88
CA ILE A 91 -6.87 -13.47 12.71
C ILE A 91 -7.23 -14.96 12.73
N SER A 92 -6.23 -15.83 12.54
CA SER A 92 -6.38 -17.28 12.65
C SER A 92 -5.20 -17.84 13.41
N GLY A 93 -5.34 -17.97 14.73
CA GLY A 93 -4.22 -18.29 15.62
C GLY A 93 -3.21 -17.14 15.65
N SER A 94 -1.93 -17.43 15.39
CA SER A 94 -0.88 -16.39 15.34
C SER A 94 -0.72 -15.73 13.97
N SER A 95 -1.53 -16.13 12.98
CA SER A 95 -1.50 -15.56 11.63
C SER A 95 -2.52 -14.45 11.49
N VAL A 96 -2.06 -13.28 11.08
CA VAL A 96 -2.89 -12.09 10.83
C VAL A 96 -2.85 -11.82 9.33
N THR A 97 -4.02 -11.70 8.72
CA THR A 97 -4.16 -11.33 7.30
C THR A 97 -4.79 -9.95 7.20
N VAL A 98 -4.12 -9.05 6.50
CA VAL A 98 -4.60 -7.71 6.17
C VAL A 98 -5.03 -7.71 4.70
N THR A 99 -6.28 -7.35 4.46
CA THR A 99 -6.94 -7.32 3.15
C THR A 99 -7.07 -5.87 2.67
N ALA A 100 -6.66 -5.61 1.44
CA ALA A 100 -6.78 -4.32 0.77
C ALA A 100 -8.23 -4.07 0.33
N LYS A 101 -8.80 -2.94 0.79
CA LYS A 101 -10.13 -2.43 0.42
C LYS A 101 -10.01 -0.99 -0.07
N GLY A 102 -11.14 -0.34 -0.31
CA GLY A 102 -11.23 1.09 -0.64
C GLY A 102 -10.21 1.54 -1.70
N GLN A 103 -9.33 2.46 -1.31
CA GLN A 103 -8.32 3.03 -2.22
C GLN A 103 -7.27 2.02 -2.70
N PHE A 104 -7.10 0.89 -2.00
CA PHE A 104 -6.16 -0.18 -2.29
C PHE A 104 -6.78 -1.34 -3.08
N ALA A 105 -8.11 -1.43 -3.16
CA ALA A 105 -8.83 -2.55 -3.78
C ALA A 105 -8.47 -2.84 -5.25
N ASN A 106 -7.95 -1.84 -5.97
CA ASN A 106 -7.57 -1.97 -7.38
C ASN A 106 -6.06 -2.18 -7.59
N VAL A 107 -5.32 -2.55 -6.55
CA VAL A 107 -3.88 -2.77 -6.58
C VAL A 107 -3.59 -4.25 -6.41
N ALA A 108 -3.07 -4.91 -7.46
CA ALA A 108 -2.57 -6.27 -7.37
C ALA A 108 -1.20 -6.26 -6.67
N LEU A 109 -1.18 -6.60 -5.38
CA LEU A 109 0.04 -6.56 -4.55
C LEU A 109 1.12 -7.50 -5.09
N THR A 110 0.75 -8.61 -5.73
CA THR A 110 1.67 -9.57 -6.37
C THR A 110 2.45 -9.00 -7.57
N ASP A 111 2.02 -7.88 -8.14
CA ASP A 111 2.80 -7.17 -9.16
C ASP A 111 3.97 -6.38 -8.55
N TYR A 112 3.89 -6.08 -7.25
CA TYR A 112 4.83 -5.22 -6.53
C TYR A 112 5.60 -5.93 -5.43
N TYR A 113 5.11 -7.05 -4.90
CA TYR A 113 5.64 -7.73 -3.73
C TYR A 113 5.59 -9.25 -3.84
N HIS A 114 6.59 -9.92 -3.24
CA HIS A 114 6.65 -11.38 -3.14
C HIS A 114 7.44 -11.84 -1.90
N THR A 115 7.17 -13.05 -1.42
CA THR A 115 7.82 -13.63 -0.22
C THR A 115 9.00 -14.56 -0.53
N GLY A 116 9.05 -15.14 -1.73
CA GLY A 116 10.10 -16.07 -2.15
C GLY A 116 11.39 -15.43 -2.66
N ASP A 117 12.30 -16.23 -3.20
CA ASP A 117 13.52 -15.75 -3.89
C ASP A 117 13.29 -15.46 -5.38
N SER A 118 12.06 -15.66 -5.84
CA SER A 118 11.65 -15.44 -7.22
C SER A 118 10.21 -14.97 -7.25
N GLY A 119 10.00 -13.76 -7.76
CA GLY A 119 8.70 -13.12 -7.88
C GLY A 119 8.82 -11.78 -8.61
N LYS A 120 7.69 -11.20 -8.99
CA LYS A 120 7.66 -9.83 -9.52
C LYS A 120 7.70 -8.83 -8.36
N GLY A 121 8.34 -7.69 -8.61
CA GLY A 121 8.43 -6.62 -7.63
C GLY A 121 9.47 -6.87 -6.53
N ASP A 122 9.33 -6.16 -5.42
CA ASP A 122 10.28 -6.14 -4.31
C ASP A 122 10.01 -7.32 -3.37
N LYS A 123 11.07 -7.95 -2.86
CA LYS A 123 10.93 -9.01 -1.85
C LYS A 123 10.48 -8.37 -0.54
N VAL A 124 9.36 -8.84 0.02
CA VAL A 124 8.89 -8.35 1.33
C VAL A 124 9.85 -8.78 2.42
N LYS A 125 10.01 -7.93 3.43
CA LYS A 125 10.83 -8.19 4.62
C LYS A 125 9.90 -8.66 5.76
N ASN A 126 10.50 -9.03 6.88
CA ASN A 126 9.81 -9.43 8.12
C ASN A 126 8.98 -10.72 8.00
N SER A 127 8.13 -10.98 9.00
CA SER A 127 7.36 -12.20 9.23
C SER A 127 6.16 -12.34 8.28
N ILE A 128 6.14 -11.59 7.17
CA ILE A 128 5.14 -11.72 6.10
C ILE A 128 5.34 -13.08 5.42
N THR A 129 4.37 -13.96 5.59
CA THR A 129 4.40 -15.36 5.15
C THR A 129 3.75 -15.55 3.77
N SER A 130 2.80 -14.69 3.39
CA SER A 130 2.21 -14.70 2.05
C SER A 130 1.77 -13.33 1.54
N VAL A 131 1.88 -13.13 0.23
CA VAL A 131 1.30 -12.01 -0.51
C VAL A 131 0.34 -12.57 -1.54
N ALA A 132 -0.94 -12.21 -1.43
CA ALA A 132 -1.97 -12.48 -2.44
C ALA A 132 -2.29 -11.20 -3.22
N GLU A 133 -3.13 -11.29 -4.27
CA GLU A 133 -3.44 -10.12 -5.11
C GLU A 133 -3.95 -8.92 -4.29
N HIS A 134 -4.77 -9.16 -3.26
CA HIS A 134 -5.39 -8.10 -2.46
C HIS A 134 -5.23 -8.32 -0.95
N SER A 135 -4.26 -9.12 -0.51
CA SER A 135 -3.98 -9.27 0.93
C SER A 135 -2.53 -9.65 1.20
N MET A 136 -2.08 -9.34 2.41
CA MET A 136 -0.81 -9.82 2.95
C MET A 136 -1.05 -10.50 4.30
N THR A 137 -0.37 -11.61 4.51
CA THR A 137 -0.45 -12.38 5.77
C THR A 137 0.92 -12.38 6.42
N PHE A 138 0.95 -12.12 7.72
CA PHE A 138 2.12 -12.27 8.55
C PHE A 138 1.82 -13.17 9.75
N THR A 139 2.87 -13.72 10.35
CA THR A 139 2.76 -14.43 11.62
C THR A 139 3.41 -13.59 12.69
N ALA A 140 2.64 -13.18 13.70
CA ALA A 140 3.19 -12.51 14.86
C ALA A 140 3.84 -13.57 15.77
N ASP A 141 5.14 -13.41 16.02
CA ASP A 141 5.93 -14.32 16.84
C ASP A 141 5.95 -13.84 18.29
N CYS A 142 5.03 -14.37 19.10
CA CYS A 142 4.88 -14.04 20.52
C CYS A 142 6.10 -14.45 21.37
N SER A 143 7.03 -15.26 20.82
CA SER A 143 8.25 -15.66 21.52
C SER A 143 9.37 -14.63 21.40
N LYS A 144 9.26 -13.69 20.45
CA LYS A 144 10.20 -12.58 20.31
C LYS A 144 9.74 -11.44 21.23
N THR A 145 10.21 -11.48 22.48
CA THR A 145 10.16 -10.30 23.34
C THR A 145 10.87 -9.15 22.62
N THR A 146 10.13 -8.08 22.32
CA THR A 146 10.73 -6.85 21.81
C THR A 146 11.71 -6.33 22.86
N SER A 147 13.00 -6.61 22.67
CA SER A 147 14.08 -5.79 23.19
C SER A 147 14.04 -4.45 22.46
N ALA A 148 13.07 -3.63 22.82
CA ALA A 148 12.95 -2.24 22.36
C ALA A 148 12.32 -1.40 23.47
N ALA A 149 12.97 -1.41 24.63
CA ALA A 149 12.86 -0.35 25.62
C ALA A 149 14.28 0.22 25.82
N GLN A 150 14.62 1.23 25.02
CA GLN A 150 15.43 2.42 25.37
C GLN A 150 15.65 3.31 24.15
#